data_AF-A0A7S1HII3-F1
#
_entry.id   AF-A0A7S1HII3-F1
#
_cell.length_a   1.000
_cell.length_b   1.000
_cell.length_c   1.000
_cell.angle_alpha   90.00
_cell.angle_beta   90.00
_cell.angle_gamma   90.00
#
_symmetry.space_group_name_H-M   'P 1'
#
loop_
_entity.id
_entity.type
_entity.pdbx_description
1 polymer ?
#
loop_
_entity_poly.entity_id
_entity_poly.type
_entity_poly.pdbx_seq_one_letter_code
_entity_poly.pdbx_strand_id
1 'polypeptide(L)'
;MPSPMRGPAFSCCFALGRQVAIFLFLFILVSAGGDSEEGHCDGLPKLQKGRWWGRMGSKSPYARLEGGDEEQRRDGEKAVGEGGDWEEKVGCQSVMVVGLLRHGSRNPGKSDSRGFDALEDKLRTFKESDFNSEFSWLYQWENPFKNTGIHGLVPQGMLEHYTIAKRIKNRFPHLFGGGGGGGKNKKRGGPPRG
;
A
#
# COMPACT_ATOMS: atom_id res chain seq x y z
N MET A 1 -48.41 33.01 23.84
CA MET A 1 -48.21 32.61 22.43
C MET A 1 -47.38 33.69 21.74
N PRO A 2 -46.13 33.35 21.38
CA PRO A 2 -45.59 33.69 20.07
C PRO A 2 -44.94 32.46 19.37
N SER A 3 -44.58 32.69 18.11
CA SER A 3 -44.53 31.81 16.95
C SER A 3 -43.52 30.64 16.90
N PRO A 4 -43.75 29.64 16.03
CA PRO A 4 -42.83 28.52 15.82
C PRO A 4 -41.65 28.90 14.92
N MET A 5 -40.43 28.54 15.34
CA MET A 5 -39.24 28.64 14.48
C MET A 5 -39.22 27.48 13.47
N ARG A 6 -39.23 27.83 12.18
CA ARG A 6 -38.89 26.92 11.08
C ARG A 6 -37.37 26.76 11.02
N GLY A 7 -36.87 25.55 11.24
CA GLY A 7 -35.48 25.18 10.93
C GLY A 7 -35.32 24.81 9.45
N PRO A 8 -34.17 25.07 8.82
CA PRO A 8 -33.92 24.71 7.43
C PRO A 8 -33.73 23.20 7.26
N ALA A 9 -34.33 22.67 6.19
CA ALA A 9 -34.14 21.31 5.72
C ALA A 9 -32.71 21.13 5.19
N PHE A 10 -31.91 20.30 5.84
CA PHE A 10 -30.65 19.82 5.29
C PHE A 10 -30.94 18.69 4.29
N SER A 11 -31.07 19.08 3.02
CA SER A 11 -30.87 18.18 1.88
C SER A 11 -29.39 18.21 1.52
N CYS A 12 -28.71 17.08 1.69
CA CYS A 12 -27.40 16.85 1.07
C CYS A 12 -27.37 15.44 0.49
N CYS A 13 -27.69 15.36 -0.80
CA CYS A 13 -27.33 14.27 -1.67
C CYS A 13 -25.80 14.09 -1.65
N PHE A 14 -25.31 12.97 -1.11
CA PHE A 14 -23.96 12.49 -1.42
C PHE A 14 -23.99 11.86 -2.81
N ALA A 15 -23.84 12.68 -3.84
CA ALA A 15 -23.63 12.22 -5.20
C ALA A 15 -22.21 11.67 -5.34
N LEU A 16 -22.15 10.38 -5.71
CA LEU A 16 -20.97 9.65 -6.13
C LEU A 16 -20.30 10.36 -7.31
N GLY A 17 -19.08 10.84 -7.10
CA GLY A 17 -18.27 11.46 -8.14
C GLY A 17 -16.78 11.31 -7.86
N ARG A 18 -16.32 10.08 -7.61
CA ARG A 18 -14.88 9.80 -7.51
C ARG A 18 -14.28 9.73 -8.91
N GLN A 19 -13.67 10.83 -9.34
CA GLN A 19 -12.70 10.81 -10.44
C GLN A 19 -11.59 9.81 -10.09
N VAL A 20 -11.56 8.69 -10.80
CA VAL A 20 -10.40 7.79 -10.81
C VAL A 20 -9.34 8.49 -11.63
N ALA A 21 -8.47 9.27 -10.98
CA ALA A 21 -7.26 9.75 -11.59
C ALA A 21 -6.35 8.54 -11.86
N ILE A 22 -6.39 8.03 -13.08
CA ILE A 22 -5.49 6.99 -13.57
C ILE A 22 -4.15 7.68 -13.81
N PHE A 23 -3.28 7.65 -12.80
CA PHE A 23 -1.88 8.00 -13.00
C PHE A 23 -1.19 6.82 -13.68
N LEU A 24 -1.10 6.88 -15.01
CA LEU A 24 -0.22 6.02 -15.79
C LEU A 24 1.23 6.42 -15.49
N PHE A 25 1.84 5.77 -14.50
CA PHE A 25 3.27 5.86 -14.28
C PHE A 25 3.96 4.96 -15.31
N LEU A 26 4.32 5.55 -16.46
CA LEU A 26 5.28 4.93 -17.38
C LEU A 26 6.66 5.08 -16.75
N PHE A 27 7.13 4.04 -16.07
CA PHE A 27 8.50 3.97 -15.54
C PHE A 27 9.48 3.78 -16.70
N ILE A 28 10.02 4.87 -17.26
CA ILE A 28 11.28 4.83 -18.01
C ILE A 28 12.40 4.90 -16.96
N LEU A 29 12.80 3.74 -16.44
CA LEU A 29 13.96 3.65 -15.54
C LEU A 29 15.24 3.83 -16.36
N VAL A 30 15.79 5.05 -16.35
CA VAL A 30 17.16 5.30 -16.79
C VAL A 30 18.10 4.64 -15.77
N SER A 31 18.82 3.61 -16.21
CA SER A 31 19.80 2.90 -15.39
C SER A 31 21.01 3.79 -15.13
N ALA A 32 20.99 4.56 -14.03
CA ALA A 32 22.19 5.15 -13.47
C ALA A 32 22.92 4.05 -12.69
N GLY A 33 23.97 3.50 -13.27
CA GLY A 33 24.88 2.56 -12.59
C GLY A 33 25.64 3.28 -11.49
N GLY A 34 25.16 3.13 -10.25
CA GLY A 34 25.89 3.50 -9.05
C GLY A 34 25.83 2.32 -8.10
N ASP A 35 26.98 1.69 -7.86
CA ASP A 35 27.17 0.68 -6.83
C ASP A 35 27.10 1.37 -5.46
N SER A 36 25.88 1.61 -4.97
CA SER A 36 25.66 2.06 -3.59
C SER A 36 25.52 0.84 -2.68
N GLU A 37 26.37 0.77 -1.66
CA GLU A 37 26.39 -0.24 -0.62
C GLU A 37 24.98 -0.62 -0.13
N GLU A 38 24.75 -1.93 -0.02
CA GLU A 38 23.49 -2.51 0.44
C GLU A 38 23.20 -2.10 1.88
N GLY A 39 22.35 -1.08 2.05
CA GLY A 39 21.71 -0.76 3.32
C GLY A 39 20.91 -1.98 3.81
N HIS A 40 21.44 -2.66 4.82
CA HIS A 40 20.86 -3.82 5.48
C HIS A 40 19.48 -3.46 6.08
N CYS A 41 18.40 -3.80 5.37
CA CYS A 41 17.02 -3.64 5.83
C CYS A 41 16.46 -4.97 6.37
N ASP A 42 17.32 -5.81 6.96
CA ASP A 42 16.93 -7.08 7.58
C ASP A 42 16.46 -6.82 9.02
N GLY A 43 15.19 -6.46 9.16
CA GLY A 43 14.61 -6.22 10.49
C GLY A 43 13.15 -5.78 10.49
N LEU A 44 12.52 -5.61 9.33
CA LEU A 44 11.12 -5.20 9.31
C LEU A 44 10.20 -6.38 9.66
N PRO A 45 9.31 -6.22 10.65
CA PRO A 45 8.41 -7.27 11.07
C PRO A 45 7.53 -7.71 9.90
N LYS A 46 7.37 -9.02 9.73
CA LYS A 46 6.37 -9.59 8.83
C LYS A 46 4.99 -9.19 9.35
N LEU A 47 4.38 -8.17 8.74
CA LEU A 47 3.04 -7.73 9.07
C LEU A 47 2.04 -8.81 8.66
N GLN A 48 1.66 -9.69 9.60
CA GLN A 48 0.49 -10.54 9.42
C GLN A 48 -0.74 -9.63 9.32
N LYS A 49 -1.57 -9.82 8.30
CA LYS A 49 -2.84 -9.10 8.16
C LYS A 49 -3.76 -9.50 9.32
N GLY A 50 -3.73 -8.72 10.39
CA GLY A 50 -4.77 -8.79 11.41
C GLY A 50 -6.15 -8.47 10.80
N ARG A 51 -7.22 -8.94 11.46
CA ARG A 51 -8.62 -8.72 11.04
C ARG A 51 -8.96 -7.23 10.76
N TRP A 52 -8.23 -6.31 11.38
CA TRP A 52 -8.39 -4.86 11.23
C TRP A 52 -8.00 -4.30 9.86
N TRP A 53 -7.01 -4.89 9.19
CA TRP A 53 -6.47 -4.37 7.94
C TRP A 53 -7.46 -4.45 6.77
N GLY A 54 -8.35 -5.44 6.79
CA GLY A 54 -9.42 -5.58 5.79
C GLY A 54 -10.50 -4.49 5.89
N ARG A 55 -10.63 -3.83 7.06
CA ARG A 55 -11.68 -2.82 7.30
C ARG A 55 -11.28 -1.41 6.88
N MET A 56 -10.00 -1.13 6.70
CA MET A 56 -9.50 0.21 6.31
C MET A 56 -9.66 0.52 4.81
N GLY A 57 -10.09 -0.46 4.00
CA GLY A 57 -10.37 -0.29 2.57
C GLY A 57 -9.18 0.32 1.81
N SER A 58 -9.42 1.44 1.10
CA SER A 58 -8.37 2.13 0.33
C SER A 58 -7.30 2.83 1.17
N LYS A 59 -7.40 2.81 2.51
CA LYS A 59 -6.41 3.41 3.41
C LYS A 59 -5.48 2.36 4.01
N SER A 60 -5.73 1.07 3.76
CA SER A 60 -4.83 -0.01 4.16
C SER A 60 -3.50 0.10 3.39
N PRO A 61 -2.35 -0.01 4.08
CA PRO A 61 -1.05 -0.17 3.45
C PRO A 61 -1.00 -1.37 2.49
N TYR A 62 -0.08 -1.31 1.53
CA TYR A 62 0.13 -2.42 0.61
C TYR A 62 0.55 -3.66 1.40
N ALA A 63 -0.27 -4.70 1.30
CA ALA A 63 0.01 -5.96 1.94
C ALA A 63 -0.04 -7.06 0.90
N ARG A 64 0.93 -7.98 0.96
CA ARG A 64 0.96 -9.15 0.10
C ARG A 64 -0.36 -9.90 0.31
N LEU A 65 -1.09 -10.12 -0.76
CA LEU A 65 -2.06 -11.19 -0.80
C LEU A 65 -1.19 -12.42 -0.99
N GLU A 66 -0.75 -13.02 0.12
CA GLU A 66 -0.38 -14.42 0.06
C GLU A 66 -1.64 -15.13 -0.42
N GLY A 67 -1.52 -15.93 -1.48
CA GLY A 67 -2.65 -16.66 -2.04
C GLY A 67 -3.34 -17.31 -0.87
N GLY A 68 -4.58 -16.87 -0.59
CA GLY A 68 -5.29 -17.40 0.56
C GLY A 68 -5.32 -18.89 0.35
N ASP A 69 -4.84 -19.64 1.34
CA ASP A 69 -5.10 -21.06 1.42
C ASP A 69 -6.61 -21.21 1.13
N GLU A 70 -6.94 -22.06 0.17
CA GLU A 70 -8.23 -22.30 -0.49
C GLU A 70 -9.40 -22.64 0.45
N GLU A 71 -9.21 -22.46 1.76
CA GLU A 71 -10.10 -22.89 2.80
C GLU A 71 -11.22 -21.87 3.04
N GLN A 72 -12.44 -22.29 2.66
CA GLN A 72 -13.74 -21.71 2.93
C GLN A 72 -14.24 -20.57 2.03
N ARG A 73 -14.55 -20.91 0.77
CA ARG A 73 -15.80 -20.43 0.15
C ARG A 73 -16.84 -21.53 0.24
N ARG A 74 -17.86 -21.31 1.08
CA ARG A 74 -18.94 -22.27 1.41
C ARG A 74 -20.07 -22.29 0.37
N ASP A 75 -19.99 -21.42 -0.62
CA ASP A 75 -21.05 -21.19 -1.60
C ASP A 75 -20.42 -21.45 -2.97
N GLY A 76 -20.79 -22.57 -3.60
CA GLY A 76 -20.16 -23.16 -4.80
C GLY A 76 -20.21 -22.33 -6.08
N GLU A 77 -20.23 -21.01 -5.99
CA GLU A 77 -20.07 -20.09 -7.10
C GLU A 77 -18.56 -19.90 -7.35
N LYS A 78 -18.01 -20.74 -8.24
CA LYS A 78 -16.63 -20.61 -8.72
C LYS A 78 -16.44 -19.20 -9.27
N ALA A 79 -15.59 -18.42 -8.62
CA ALA A 79 -15.16 -17.16 -9.19
C ALA A 79 -14.38 -17.50 -10.47
N VAL A 80 -14.97 -17.19 -11.63
CA VAL A 80 -14.27 -17.24 -12.92
C VAL A 80 -13.16 -16.19 -12.85
N GLY A 81 -11.96 -16.64 -12.47
CA GLY A 81 -10.80 -15.78 -12.20
C GLY A 81 -10.03 -16.13 -10.94
N GLU A 82 -10.03 -17.39 -10.51
CA GLU A 82 -9.10 -17.86 -9.48
C GLU A 82 -7.67 -17.72 -10.02
N GLY A 83 -6.83 -17.07 -9.21
CA GLY A 83 -5.46 -16.74 -9.54
C GLY A 83 -4.68 -17.98 -9.89
N GLY A 84 -4.58 -18.24 -11.20
CA GLY A 84 -3.64 -19.21 -11.72
C GLY A 84 -2.27 -18.86 -11.16
N ASP A 85 -1.59 -19.87 -10.64
CA ASP A 85 -0.17 -19.76 -10.33
C ASP A 85 0.46 -19.10 -11.55
N TRP A 86 1.04 -17.92 -11.36
CA TRP A 86 1.60 -17.10 -12.45
C TRP A 86 2.91 -17.71 -12.96
N GLU A 87 3.03 -19.03 -12.81
CA GLU A 87 4.14 -19.83 -13.26
C GLU A 87 4.21 -19.70 -14.77
N GLU A 88 5.35 -19.19 -15.20
CA GLU A 88 5.64 -19.01 -16.60
C GLU A 88 5.54 -20.38 -17.29
N LYS A 89 4.60 -20.52 -18.23
CA LYS A 89 4.44 -21.79 -18.96
C LYS A 89 5.78 -22.18 -19.56
N VAL A 90 6.15 -23.45 -19.40
CA VAL A 90 7.40 -24.01 -19.92
C VAL A 90 7.60 -23.59 -21.38
N GLY A 91 8.69 -22.86 -21.66
CA GLY A 91 9.05 -22.39 -23.00
C GLY A 91 8.48 -21.03 -23.42
N CYS A 92 7.65 -20.38 -22.60
CA CYS A 92 7.26 -18.98 -22.80
C CYS A 92 8.18 -18.08 -21.98
N GLN A 93 8.50 -16.89 -22.51
CA GLN A 93 9.21 -15.86 -21.76
C GLN A 93 8.47 -14.53 -21.88
N SER A 94 8.22 -13.87 -20.75
CA SER A 94 7.59 -12.56 -20.71
C SER A 94 8.46 -11.53 -21.44
N VAL A 95 7.93 -10.80 -22.43
CA VAL A 95 8.70 -9.80 -23.20
C VAL A 95 8.49 -8.37 -22.70
N MET A 96 7.41 -8.13 -21.95
CA MET A 96 7.04 -6.82 -21.41
C MET A 96 6.19 -7.00 -20.15
N VAL A 97 6.35 -6.09 -19.19
CA VAL A 97 5.50 -6.00 -18.00
C VAL A 97 4.86 -4.63 -17.98
N VAL A 98 3.53 -4.58 -18.00
CA VAL A 98 2.74 -3.34 -17.83
C VAL A 98 2.07 -3.40 -16.46
N GLY A 99 2.35 -2.41 -15.62
CA GLY A 99 1.81 -2.33 -14.26
C GLY A 99 0.97 -1.06 -14.07
N LEU A 100 -0.24 -1.22 -13.53
CA LEU A 100 -1.01 -0.12 -12.97
C LEU A 100 -0.89 -0.16 -11.45
N LEU A 101 0.01 0.67 -10.92
CA LEU A 101 0.27 0.76 -9.49
C LEU A 101 -0.37 2.04 -8.93
N ARG A 102 -1.09 1.93 -7.82
CA ARG A 102 -1.51 3.10 -7.05
C ARG A 102 -0.29 3.67 -6.32
N HIS A 103 -0.35 4.95 -5.96
CA HIS A 103 0.61 5.55 -5.04
C HIS A 103 0.71 4.73 -3.74
N GLY A 104 1.89 4.72 -3.12
CA GLY A 104 2.08 4.13 -1.79
C GLY A 104 1.37 4.89 -0.68
N SER A 105 1.54 4.44 0.54
CA SER A 105 1.05 5.08 1.76
C SER A 105 1.50 6.54 1.83
N ARG A 106 0.56 7.43 2.12
CA ARG A 106 0.77 8.89 2.12
C ARG A 106 0.04 9.56 3.29
N ASN A 107 0.48 10.76 3.62
CA ASN A 107 -0.22 11.64 4.54
C ASN A 107 -1.64 11.96 4.04
N PRO A 108 -2.58 12.26 4.96
CA PRO A 108 -3.92 12.67 4.60
C PRO A 108 -3.93 13.91 3.68
N GLY A 109 -5.05 14.09 2.99
CA GLY A 109 -5.30 15.31 2.22
C GLY A 109 -5.75 16.46 3.11
N LYS A 110 -5.78 17.67 2.56
CA LYS A 110 -6.18 18.88 3.30
C LYS A 110 -7.53 18.76 4.00
N SER A 111 -8.52 18.12 3.35
CA SER A 111 -9.84 17.91 3.94
C SER A 111 -9.81 16.92 5.11
N ASP A 112 -9.05 15.83 4.96
CA ASP A 112 -8.89 14.82 6.01
C ASP A 112 -8.15 15.43 7.22
N SER A 113 -7.06 16.20 6.98
CA SER A 113 -6.31 16.91 8.02
C SER A 113 -7.18 17.89 8.82
N ARG A 114 -8.05 18.66 8.16
CA ARG A 114 -9.01 19.55 8.84
C ARG A 114 -9.98 18.78 9.74
N GLY A 115 -10.36 17.57 9.34
CA GLY A 115 -11.18 16.68 10.16
C GLY A 115 -10.45 16.27 11.45
N PHE A 116 -9.15 16.01 11.37
CA PHE A 116 -8.34 15.73 12.55
C PHE A 116 -8.11 16.97 13.42
N ASP A 117 -7.95 18.16 12.84
CA ASP A 117 -7.88 19.42 13.60
C ASP A 117 -9.18 19.65 14.39
N ALA A 118 -10.33 19.51 13.74
CA ALA A 118 -11.63 19.64 14.40
C ALA A 118 -11.87 18.58 15.49
N LEU A 119 -11.31 17.37 15.31
CA LEU A 119 -11.34 16.34 16.35
C LEU A 119 -10.48 16.73 17.55
N GLU A 120 -9.25 17.22 17.32
CA GLU A 120 -8.36 17.72 18.36
C GLU A 120 -9.02 18.84 19.16
N ASP A 121 -9.59 19.84 18.47
CA ASP A 121 -10.30 20.96 19.10
C ASP A 121 -11.45 20.47 19.98
N LYS A 122 -12.21 19.47 19.50
CA LYS A 122 -13.31 18.88 20.26
C LYS A 122 -12.83 18.11 21.49
N LEU A 123 -11.73 17.35 21.37
CA LEU A 123 -11.15 16.61 22.50
C LEU A 123 -10.69 17.57 23.61
N ARG A 124 -10.14 18.73 23.25
CA ARG A 124 -9.72 19.77 24.20
C ARG A 124 -10.86 20.39 25.02
N THR A 125 -12.12 20.18 24.63
CA THR A 125 -13.28 20.66 25.41
C THR A 125 -13.64 19.78 26.60
N PHE A 126 -13.18 18.52 26.60
CA PHE A 126 -13.41 17.57 27.69
C PHE A 126 -12.34 17.71 28.78
N LYS A 127 -12.72 17.39 30.01
CA LYS A 127 -11.79 17.26 31.14
C LYS A 127 -11.25 15.85 31.20
N GLU A 128 -10.08 15.67 31.81
CA GLU A 128 -9.49 14.34 32.02
C GLU A 128 -10.46 13.38 32.74
N SER A 129 -11.23 13.90 33.71
CA SER A 129 -12.27 13.16 34.44
C SER A 129 -13.40 12.60 33.57
N ASP A 130 -13.57 13.12 32.35
CA ASP A 130 -14.63 12.71 31.44
C ASP A 130 -14.25 11.43 30.66
N PHE A 131 -12.97 11.03 30.69
CA PHE A 131 -12.48 9.83 30.01
C PHE A 131 -12.38 8.64 30.95
N ASN A 132 -12.77 7.45 30.45
CA ASN A 132 -12.45 6.19 31.11
C ASN A 132 -10.91 5.99 31.12
N SER A 133 -10.36 5.26 32.10
CA SER A 133 -8.94 4.98 32.22
C SER A 133 -8.32 4.39 30.94
N GLU A 134 -9.07 3.56 30.22
CA GLU A 134 -8.69 2.99 28.92
C GLU A 134 -8.47 4.05 27.82
N PHE A 135 -9.18 5.18 27.91
CA PHE A 135 -9.14 6.27 26.93
C PHE A 135 -8.46 7.54 27.47
N SER A 136 -7.79 7.45 28.62
CA SER A 136 -7.06 8.58 29.22
C SER A 136 -6.01 9.18 28.28
N TRP A 137 -5.43 8.36 27.39
CA TRP A 137 -4.49 8.83 26.36
C TRP A 137 -5.10 9.83 25.37
N LEU A 138 -6.42 9.84 25.17
CA LEU A 138 -7.09 10.81 24.28
C LEU A 138 -7.01 12.23 24.80
N TYR A 139 -6.90 12.42 26.12
CA TYR A 139 -6.77 13.73 26.73
C TYR A 139 -5.46 14.44 26.31
N GLN A 140 -4.40 13.65 26.09
CA GLN A 140 -3.09 14.13 25.64
C GLN A 140 -2.86 13.91 24.14
N TRP A 141 -3.89 13.47 23.40
CA TRP A 141 -3.75 13.21 21.98
C TRP A 141 -3.63 14.52 21.20
N GLU A 142 -2.64 14.58 20.32
CA GLU A 142 -2.41 15.70 19.40
C GLU A 142 -2.52 15.21 17.96
N ASN A 143 -3.06 16.03 17.06
CA ASN A 143 -3.14 15.66 15.65
C ASN A 143 -1.73 15.49 15.06
N PRO A 144 -1.33 14.27 14.63
CA PRO A 144 -0.02 14.04 14.03
C PRO A 144 0.07 14.54 12.58
N PHE A 145 -1.06 14.92 11.98
CA PHE A 145 -1.18 15.32 10.59
C PHE A 145 -1.41 16.83 10.44
N LYS A 146 -0.53 17.63 11.04
CA LYS A 146 -0.50 19.08 10.81
C LYS A 146 -0.30 19.37 9.31
N ASN A 147 -0.63 20.58 8.86
CA ASN A 147 -0.65 20.97 7.43
C ASN A 147 0.69 20.87 6.67
N THR A 148 1.74 20.32 7.28
CA THR A 148 3.03 19.99 6.66
C THR A 148 2.96 18.63 5.95
N GLY A 149 3.38 18.59 4.68
CA GLY A 149 3.51 17.33 3.95
C GLY A 149 2.17 16.69 3.54
N ILE A 150 1.13 17.49 3.33
CA ILE A 150 -0.18 17.05 2.81
C ILE A 150 0.02 16.27 1.50
N HIS A 151 -0.64 15.11 1.37
CA HIS A 151 -0.47 14.16 0.26
C HIS A 151 0.96 13.63 0.05
N GLY A 152 1.91 14.00 0.90
CA GLY A 152 3.29 13.53 0.84
C GLY A 152 3.37 12.04 1.08
N LEU A 153 4.22 11.36 0.30
CA LEU A 153 4.51 9.95 0.48
C LEU A 153 5.26 9.78 1.81
N VAL A 154 4.77 8.89 2.69
CA VAL A 154 5.44 8.62 3.96
C VAL A 154 6.55 7.59 3.74
N PRO A 155 7.54 7.45 4.65
CA PRO A 155 8.59 6.43 4.52
C PRO A 155 8.07 5.03 4.23
N GLN A 156 6.95 4.66 4.83
CA GLN A 156 6.26 3.40 4.53
C GLN A 156 5.85 3.29 3.05
N GLY A 157 5.31 4.35 2.45
CA GLY A 157 4.90 4.35 1.04
C GLY A 157 6.09 4.27 0.08
N MET A 158 7.24 4.84 0.44
CA MET A 158 8.49 4.66 -0.32
C MET A 158 8.94 3.21 -0.29
N LEU A 159 8.94 2.59 0.90
CA LEU A 159 9.31 1.20 1.08
C LEU A 159 8.37 0.24 0.32
N GLU A 160 7.06 0.54 0.28
CA GLU A 160 6.09 -0.24 -0.49
C GLU A 160 6.45 -0.27 -1.98
N HIS A 161 6.75 0.90 -2.58
CA HIS A 161 7.19 0.98 -3.97
C HIS A 161 8.52 0.27 -4.20
N TYR A 162 9.50 0.47 -3.32
CA TYR A 162 10.78 -0.24 -3.39
C TYR A 162 10.59 -1.76 -3.37
N THR A 163 9.73 -2.25 -2.48
CA THR A 163 9.43 -3.68 -2.35
C THR A 163 8.74 -4.22 -3.60
N ILE A 164 7.80 -3.47 -4.18
CA ILE A 164 7.15 -3.84 -5.45
C ILE A 164 8.18 -3.91 -6.58
N ALA A 165 9.02 -2.88 -6.72
CA ALA A 165 10.07 -2.85 -7.75
C ALA A 165 11.06 -4.01 -7.60
N LYS A 166 11.52 -4.30 -6.38
CA LYS A 166 12.40 -5.44 -6.07
C LYS A 166 11.75 -6.78 -6.48
N ARG A 167 10.45 -6.95 -6.21
CA ARG A 167 9.71 -8.15 -6.62
C ARG A 167 9.58 -8.27 -8.14
N ILE A 168 9.29 -7.17 -8.84
CA ILE A 168 9.20 -7.15 -10.31
C ILE A 168 10.58 -7.50 -10.91
N LYS A 169 11.66 -6.90 -10.41
CA LYS A 169 13.03 -7.19 -10.84
C LYS A 169 13.40 -8.66 -10.61
N ASN A 170 13.11 -9.20 -9.42
CA ASN A 170 13.42 -10.58 -9.08
C ASN A 170 12.58 -11.58 -9.87
N ARG A 171 11.35 -11.22 -10.25
CA ARG A 171 10.44 -12.09 -11.01
C ARG A 171 10.76 -12.10 -12.50
N PHE A 172 11.16 -10.97 -13.07
CA PHE A 172 11.46 -10.84 -14.50
C PHE A 172 12.90 -10.40 -14.74
N PRO A 173 13.91 -11.15 -14.25
CA PRO A 173 15.30 -10.71 -14.29
C PRO A 173 15.80 -10.47 -15.73
N HIS A 174 15.30 -11.24 -16.69
CA HIS A 174 15.64 -11.09 -18.11
C HIS A 174 15.17 -9.78 -18.74
N LEU A 175 14.12 -9.15 -18.21
CA LEU A 175 13.63 -7.85 -18.71
C LEU A 175 14.49 -6.67 -18.27
N PHE A 176 15.17 -6.80 -17.12
CA PHE A 176 16.02 -5.75 -16.55
C PHE A 176 17.52 -6.01 -16.79
N GLY A 177 17.85 -7.14 -17.41
CA GLY A 177 19.20 -7.57 -17.73
C GLY A 177 19.71 -6.97 -19.04
N GLY A 178 20.02 -5.68 -19.04
CA GLY A 178 20.83 -5.09 -20.11
C GLY A 178 22.29 -5.58 -20.01
N GLY A 179 22.63 -6.66 -20.71
CA GLY A 179 23.96 -6.90 -21.31
C GLY A 179 25.23 -7.04 -20.45
N GLY A 180 25.18 -6.93 -19.12
CA GLY A 180 26.42 -6.87 -18.29
C GLY A 180 26.83 -8.15 -17.55
N GLY A 181 26.02 -9.20 -17.61
CA GLY A 181 26.27 -10.45 -16.88
C GLY A 181 26.68 -11.56 -17.81
N GLY A 182 27.82 -11.40 -18.49
CA GLY A 182 28.60 -12.51 -19.02
C GLY A 182 28.98 -13.44 -17.87
N GLY A 183 28.01 -14.21 -17.38
CA GLY A 183 28.20 -15.39 -16.58
C GLY A 183 28.99 -16.33 -17.46
N LYS A 184 30.32 -16.19 -17.39
CA LYS A 184 31.27 -17.22 -17.76
C LYS A 184 30.65 -18.51 -17.27
N ASN A 185 30.23 -19.35 -18.23
CA ASN A 185 29.88 -20.73 -17.98
C ASN A 185 30.96 -21.29 -17.07
N LYS A 186 30.69 -21.35 -15.76
CA LYS A 186 31.55 -22.01 -14.80
C LYS A 186 31.41 -23.47 -15.21
N LYS A 187 32.31 -23.92 -16.10
CA LYS A 187 32.42 -25.30 -16.57
C LYS A 187 32.24 -26.15 -15.33
N ARG A 188 31.08 -26.81 -15.21
CA ARG A 188 30.90 -27.87 -14.24
C ARG A 188 31.90 -28.92 -14.67
N GLY A 189 33.07 -28.93 -14.04
CA GLY A 189 34.03 -30.01 -14.17
C GLY A 189 33.27 -31.27 -13.84
N GLY A 190 33.01 -32.09 -14.85
CA GLY A 190 32.49 -33.43 -14.64
C GLY A 190 33.46 -34.18 -13.72
N PRO A 191 32.95 -35.06 -12.85
CA PRO A 191 33.82 -35.91 -12.05
C PRO A 191 34.76 -36.71 -12.97
N PRO A 192 36.04 -36.90 -12.59
CA PRO A 192 36.96 -37.70 -13.37
C PRO A 192 36.40 -39.12 -13.50
N ARG A 193 36.35 -39.64 -14.73
CA ARG A 193 36.10 -41.06 -14.96
C ARG A 193 37.40 -41.80 -14.69
N GLY A 194 37.41 -42.64 -13.65
CA GLY A 194 38.41 -43.70 -13.46
C GLY A 194 38.01 -44.95 -14.22
#